data_AF-A0AAN6XBG4-F1
#
_entry.id   AF-A0AAN6XBG4-F1
#
_cell.length_a   1.000
_cell.length_b   1.000
_cell.length_c   1.000
_cell.angle_alpha   90.00
_cell.angle_beta   90.00
_cell.angle_gamma   90.00
#
_symmetry.space_group_name_H-M   'P 1'
#
loop_
_entity.id
_entity.type
_entity.pdbx_description
1 polymer ?
#
loop_
_entity_poly.entity_id
_entity_poly.type
_entity_poly.pdbx_seq_one_letter_code
_entity_poly.pdbx_strand_id
1 'polypeptide(L)'
;MDSEGVKKAIIQATLQETNTANARALIEGITGSCFEKCVPKPGTSLSSSEKTCMSYCVEKYIASWNEVNGTYIRRLRQGAEGNHH
;
A
#
# COMPACT_ATOMS: atom_id res chain seq x y z
N MET A 1 37.34 4.64 -1.83
CA MET A 1 35.88 4.87 -1.79
C MET A 1 35.55 5.26 -0.37
N ASP A 2 34.95 6.44 -0.17
CA ASP A 2 34.55 6.94 1.15
C ASP A 2 33.38 6.10 1.70
N SER A 3 33.49 5.69 2.97
CA SER A 3 32.50 4.90 3.70
C SER A 3 31.12 5.58 3.74
N GLU A 4 31.07 6.91 3.81
CA GLU A 4 29.80 7.65 3.82
C GLU A 4 29.09 7.59 2.46
N GLY A 5 29.85 7.64 1.36
CA GLY A 5 29.32 7.44 0.01
C GLY A 5 28.69 6.06 -0.18
N VAL A 6 29.33 5.01 0.36
CA VAL A 6 28.81 3.63 0.32
C VAL A 6 27.53 3.50 1.16
N LYS A 7 27.53 4.04 2.39
CA LYS A 7 26.36 4.03 3.28
C LYS A 7 25.15 4.71 2.63
N LYS A 8 25.34 5.88 2.02
CA LYS A 8 24.27 6.60 1.32
C LYS A 8 23.73 5.81 0.14
N ALA A 9 24.60 5.19 -0.65
CA ALA A 9 24.19 4.37 -1.80
C ALA A 9 23.34 3.15 -1.34
N ILE A 10 23.75 2.47 -0.27
CA ILE A 10 23.00 1.34 0.30
C ILE A 10 21.62 1.80 0.78
N ILE A 11 21.55 2.88 1.58
CA ILE A 11 20.27 3.40 2.08
C ILE A 11 19.33 3.74 0.92
N GLN A 12 19.83 4.39 -0.14
CA GLN A 12 19.01 4.73 -1.31
C GLN A 12 18.50 3.49 -2.04
N ALA A 13 19.35 2.48 -2.24
CA ALA A 13 18.94 1.22 -2.85
C ALA A 13 17.85 0.53 -2.00
N THR A 14 18.03 0.44 -0.69
CA THR A 14 17.04 -0.15 0.22
C THR A 14 15.72 0.62 0.21
N LEU A 15 15.74 1.95 0.20
CA LEU A 15 14.52 2.76 0.12
C LEU A 15 13.76 2.53 -1.19
N GLN A 16 14.47 2.42 -2.30
CA GLN A 16 13.84 2.15 -3.59
C GLN A 16 13.14 0.78 -3.62
N GLU A 17 13.80 -0.26 -3.10
CA GLU A 17 13.26 -1.62 -3.02
C GLU A 17 12.03 -1.69 -2.10
N THR A 18 12.11 -1.09 -0.92
CA THR A 18 11.00 -1.07 0.06
C THR A 18 9.79 -0.31 -0.47
N ASN A 19 9.98 0.85 -1.11
CA ASN A 19 8.89 1.58 -1.75
C ASN A 19 8.19 0.75 -2.83
N THR A 20 8.98 0.04 -3.65
CA THR A 20 8.46 -0.84 -4.70
C THR A 20 7.66 -2.01 -4.11
N ALA A 21 8.18 -2.65 -3.06
CA ALA A 21 7.51 -3.74 -2.38
C ALA A 21 6.19 -3.30 -1.73
N ASN A 22 6.19 -2.14 -1.06
CA ASN A 22 4.99 -1.57 -0.43
C ASN A 22 3.91 -1.25 -1.47
N ALA A 23 4.29 -0.68 -2.61
CA ALA A 23 3.35 -0.41 -3.70
C ALA A 23 2.74 -1.70 -4.27
N ARG A 24 3.55 -2.75 -4.44
CA ARG A 24 3.06 -4.07 -4.89
C ARG A 24 2.06 -4.66 -3.91
N ALA A 25 2.38 -4.68 -2.61
CA ALA A 25 1.48 -5.20 -1.58
C ALA A 25 0.13 -4.44 -1.55
N LEU A 26 0.15 -3.12 -1.75
CA LEU A 26 -1.07 -2.33 -1.86
C LEU A 26 -1.90 -2.74 -3.09
N ILE A 27 -1.27 -2.87 -4.25
CA ILE A 27 -1.93 -3.28 -5.50
C ILE A 27 -2.52 -4.69 -5.36
N GLU A 28 -1.78 -5.64 -4.81
CA GLU A 28 -2.25 -7.02 -4.59
C GLU A 28 -3.47 -7.05 -3.67
N GLY A 29 -3.47 -6.25 -2.59
CA GLY A 29 -4.61 -6.11 -1.69
C GLY A 29 -5.85 -5.53 -2.39
N ILE A 30 -5.66 -4.50 -3.21
CA ILE A 30 -6.73 -3.91 -4.03
C ILE A 30 -7.28 -4.95 -5.01
N THR A 31 -6.40 -5.63 -5.76
CA THR A 31 -6.79 -6.63 -6.76
C THR A 31 -7.59 -7.76 -6.11
N GLY A 32 -7.11 -8.32 -5.00
CA GLY A 32 -7.81 -9.39 -4.28
C GLY A 32 -9.17 -8.93 -3.76
N SER A 33 -9.20 -7.86 -2.97
CA SER A 33 -10.43 -7.37 -2.33
C SER A 33 -11.47 -6.91 -3.35
N CYS A 34 -11.06 -6.15 -4.37
CA CYS A 34 -12.01 -5.59 -5.31
C CYS A 34 -12.48 -6.61 -6.34
N PHE A 35 -11.65 -7.57 -6.73
CA PHE A 35 -12.12 -8.66 -7.58
C PHE A 35 -13.17 -9.51 -6.87
N GLU A 36 -12.91 -9.94 -5.62
CA GLU A 36 -13.84 -10.73 -4.82
C GLU A 36 -15.20 -10.02 -4.64
N LYS A 37 -15.19 -8.71 -4.37
CA LYS A 37 -16.41 -7.93 -4.11
C LYS A 37 -17.17 -7.56 -5.38
N CYS A 38 -16.46 -7.28 -6.48
CA CYS A 38 -17.07 -6.68 -7.67
C CYS A 38 -17.29 -7.64 -8.82
N VAL A 39 -16.68 -8.84 -8.84
CA VAL A 39 -16.77 -9.79 -9.96
C VAL A 39 -17.44 -11.08 -9.51
N PRO A 40 -18.78 -11.10 -9.33
CA PRO A 40 -19.50 -12.25 -8.81
C PRO A 40 -19.57 -13.43 -9.79
N LYS A 41 -19.41 -13.15 -11.09
CA LYS A 41 -19.42 -14.16 -12.16
C LYS A 41 -18.27 -13.87 -13.13
N PRO A 42 -17.08 -14.43 -12.88
CA PRO A 42 -15.93 -14.22 -13.74
C PRO A 42 -16.23 -14.63 -15.19
N GLY A 43 -15.88 -13.75 -16.13
CA GLY A 43 -16.00 -13.96 -17.56
C GLY A 43 -14.75 -13.51 -18.29
N THR A 44 -14.78 -13.55 -19.62
CA THR A 44 -13.67 -13.08 -20.47
C THR A 44 -13.51 -11.56 -20.48
N SER A 45 -14.50 -10.83 -19.97
CA SER A 45 -14.47 -9.37 -19.86
C SER A 45 -15.35 -8.91 -18.70
N LEU A 46 -15.02 -7.74 -18.15
CA LEU A 46 -15.84 -7.07 -17.15
C LEU A 46 -17.05 -6.42 -17.83
N SER A 47 -18.24 -6.69 -17.30
CA SER A 47 -19.45 -5.94 -17.60
C SER A 47 -19.33 -4.48 -17.15
N SER A 48 -20.20 -3.61 -17.66
CA SER A 48 -20.21 -2.19 -17.27
C SER A 48 -20.40 -1.99 -15.76
N SER A 49 -21.27 -2.79 -15.13
CA SER A 49 -21.49 -2.74 -13.68
C SER A 49 -20.27 -3.18 -12.88
N GLU A 50 -19.55 -4.21 -13.32
CA GLU A 50 -18.32 -4.66 -12.65
C GLU A 50 -17.21 -3.62 -12.76
N LYS A 51 -17.09 -2.94 -13.92
CA LYS A 51 -16.15 -1.82 -14.10
C LYS A 51 -16.47 -0.66 -13.15
N THR A 52 -17.74 -0.24 -13.08
CA THR A 52 -18.17 0.83 -12.16
C THR A 52 -17.91 0.44 -10.70
N CYS A 53 -18.24 -0.80 -10.32
CA CYS A 53 -17.94 -1.31 -8.97
C CYS A 53 -16.43 -1.28 -8.70
N MET A 54 -15.60 -1.73 -9.65
CA MET A 54 -14.15 -1.75 -9.51
C MET A 54 -13.58 -0.35 -9.27
N SER A 55 -13.98 0.65 -10.06
CA SER A 55 -13.55 2.04 -9.85
C SER A 55 -13.87 2.53 -8.45
N TYR A 56 -15.11 2.33 -8.00
CA TYR A 56 -15.52 2.71 -6.65
C TYR A 56 -14.76 1.95 -5.55
N CYS A 57 -14.57 0.65 -5.75
CA CYS A 57 -13.86 -0.18 -4.79
C CYS A 57 -12.41 0.26 -4.61
N VAL A 58 -11.68 0.52 -5.70
CA VAL A 58 -10.29 0.97 -5.67
C VAL A 58 -10.18 2.32 -4.95
N GLU A 59 -11.05 3.29 -5.29
CA GLU A 59 -11.09 4.61 -4.62
C GLU A 59 -11.32 4.46 -3.11
N LYS A 60 -12.30 3.64 -2.70
CA LYS A 60 -12.60 3.40 -1.30
C LYS A 60 -11.51 2.63 -0.57
N TYR A 61 -10.88 1.67 -1.23
CA TYR A 61 -9.78 0.90 -0.65
C TYR A 61 -8.60 1.82 -0.33
N ILE A 62 -8.17 2.64 -1.29
CA ILE A 62 -7.05 3.57 -1.11
C ILE A 62 -7.39 4.60 -0.02
N ALA A 63 -8.60 5.16 -0.02
CA ALA A 63 -9.03 6.09 1.03
C ALA A 63 -8.97 5.45 2.43
N SER A 64 -9.45 4.21 2.55
CA SER A 64 -9.42 3.46 3.81
C SER A 64 -8.00 3.12 4.24
N TRP A 65 -7.15 2.70 3.30
CA TRP A 65 -5.75 2.41 3.55
C TRP A 65 -4.99 3.65 4.05
N ASN A 66 -5.20 4.81 3.42
CA ASN A 66 -4.57 6.06 3.84
C ASN A 66 -4.93 6.44 5.28
N GLU A 67 -6.20 6.32 5.66
CA GLU A 67 -6.67 6.65 7.01
C GLU A 67 -6.09 5.70 8.07
N VAL A 68 -6.16 4.40 7.79
CA VAL A 68 -5.62 3.37 8.70
C VAL A 68 -4.10 3.49 8.82
N ASN A 69 -3.40 3.63 7.69
CA ASN A 69 -1.95 3.76 7.67
C ASN A 69 -1.48 5.04 8.38
N GLY A 70 -2.14 6.18 8.14
CA GLY A 70 -1.83 7.42 8.84
C GLY A 70 -2.01 7.30 10.36
N THR A 71 -3.10 6.66 10.79
CA THR A 71 -3.35 6.38 12.21
C THR A 71 -2.31 5.43 12.80
N TYR A 72 -1.93 4.38 12.06
CA TYR A 72 -0.92 3.42 12.49
C TYR A 72 0.45 4.09 12.68
N ILE A 73 0.92 4.88 11.71
CA ILE A 73 2.18 5.64 11.82
C ILE A 73 2.14 6.61 13.00
N ARG A 74 1.02 7.31 13.22
CA ARG A 74 0.86 8.20 14.37
C ARG A 74 1.04 7.46 15.69
N ARG A 75 0.46 6.26 15.84
CA ARG A 75 0.62 5.43 17.04
C ARG A 75 2.05 4.92 17.22
N LEU A 76 2.72 4.50 16.15
CA LEU A 76 4.11 4.06 16.23
C LEU A 76 5.04 5.16 16.75
N ARG A 77 4.86 6.40 16.28
CA ARG A 77 5.65 7.55 16.76
C ARG A 77 5.40 7.83 18.24
N GLN A 78 4.14 7.81 18.68
CA GLN A 78 3.78 7.98 20.09
C GLN A 78 4.38 6.89 20.99
N GLY A 79 4.37 5.63 20.53
CA GLY A 79 4.97 4.52 21.27
C GLY A 79 6.49 4.59 21.35
N ALA A 80 7.15 5.11 20.32
CA ALA A 80 8.60 5.32 20.32
C ALA A 80 9.05 6.45 21.26
N GLU A 81 8.24 7.50 21.39
CA GLU A 81 8.49 8.63 22.30
C GLU A 81 8.18 8.29 23.76
N GLY A 82 7.18 7.44 24.02
CA GLY A 82 6.78 7.02 25.37
C GLY A 82 7.70 5.99 26.05
N ASN A 83 8.70 5.43 25.34
CA ASN A 83 9.61 4.41 25.86
C ASN A 83 10.98 4.99 26.30
N HIS A 84 11.04 6.31 26.54
CA HIS A 84 12.23 7.06 26.97
C HIS A 84 12.08 7.68 28.37
N HIS A 85 11.29 7.06 29.25
CA HIS A 85 11.23 7.36 30.70
C HIS A 85 11.47 6.09 31.51
#